data_AF-A0A3R6YBM1-F1
#
_entry.id   AF-A0A3R6YBM1-F1
#
_cell.length_a   1.000
_cell.length_b   1.000
_cell.length_c   1.000
_cell.angle_alpha   90.00
_cell.angle_beta   90.00
_cell.angle_gamma   90.00
#
_symmetry.space_group_name_H-M   'P 1'
#
loop_
_entity.id
_entity.type
_entity.pdbx_description
1 polymer ?
#
loop_
_entity_poly.entity_id
_entity_poly.type
_entity_poly.pdbx_seq_one_letter_code
_entity_poly.pdbx_strand_id
1 'polypeptide(L)'
;MGVTSADDAIATRVVMYMQEVLQTPQVTEVVTKFHNFLRSIGVPPPYPDAERLAISVVTVIGTLIFYYVFFGNRHRTRRYDLQKKLEEAAQKVHELEEKLADMELSEDEENGRKPKKEVRIWMDGAFDMMHYGHMNAFRQAKSVGTYLVVGVNDDKSITECKGAPPVMCDEERIASVAGCKFVDAVEPHCPYIMNDEYLLRMIEKHRLDYIVHGDDPCVVDGKDVYESAQKMGKYRTIPRTEGVSTSDILGRMLILNKAHHRHDTVTQLSSKVRGANSAQLQSRPSRFLTTNRMLRLFSVGNKAPSPTDRVVYVDGAWDMFHPGHVDILKLAKSQGDYLIVGVHNDGVVNKHRGLNYPIMNLHERVLSVLGCRYVDDVLIDAPWEITKEMIASLRLKVVVHGSRRDGHDDPAEMAVHYKAARDAGIYVEVPSPRTLDVNDIVARITENRDRFEKKFVKKMEAEKEYYDDRYAAKEQDKKTQ
;
A
#
# COMPACT_ATOMS: atom_id res chain seq x y z
N MET A 1 0.73 55.27 60.91
CA MET A 1 -0.16 56.38 60.52
C MET A 1 0.55 57.14 59.42
N GLY A 2 0.14 57.26 58.16
CA GLY A 2 -1.00 56.78 57.40
C GLY A 2 -0.77 57.39 56.02
N VAL A 3 -0.16 56.62 55.10
CA VAL A 3 -0.01 57.00 53.70
C VAL A 3 -0.82 55.99 52.91
N THR A 4 -2.13 56.21 52.86
CA THR A 4 -3.04 55.58 51.89
C THR A 4 -3.20 56.59 50.77
N SER A 5 -2.32 56.48 49.77
CA SER A 5 -2.21 57.34 48.60
C SER A 5 -3.39 57.14 47.64
N ALA A 6 -3.55 58.07 46.70
CA ALA A 6 -4.66 58.20 45.75
C ALA A 6 -5.14 56.91 45.01
N ASP A 7 -4.34 55.85 45.00
CA ASP A 7 -4.67 54.54 44.42
C ASP A 7 -5.85 53.85 45.12
N ASP A 8 -5.96 53.97 46.46
CA ASP A 8 -7.10 53.43 47.21
C ASP A 8 -8.41 54.15 46.86
N ALA A 9 -8.35 55.45 46.57
CA ALA A 9 -9.51 56.25 46.20
C ALA A 9 -10.03 55.91 44.78
N ILE A 10 -9.11 55.60 43.86
CA ILE A 10 -9.47 55.16 42.50
C ILE A 10 -10.01 53.73 42.53
N ALA A 11 -9.36 52.82 43.25
CA ALA A 11 -9.82 51.44 43.41
C ALA A 11 -11.24 51.41 44.00
N THR A 12 -11.50 52.21 45.04
CA THR A 12 -12.82 52.30 45.68
C THR A 12 -13.88 52.83 44.71
N ARG A 13 -13.57 53.83 43.87
CA ARG A 13 -14.50 54.35 42.85
C ARG A 13 -14.81 53.34 41.74
N VAL A 14 -13.82 52.57 41.31
CA VAL A 14 -13.99 51.53 40.29
C VAL A 14 -14.86 50.39 40.83
N VAL A 15 -14.67 49.99 42.08
CA VAL A 15 -15.50 48.97 42.74
C VAL A 15 -16.95 49.43 42.86
N MET A 16 -17.18 50.68 43.28
CA MET A 16 -18.54 51.23 43.36
C MET A 16 -19.23 51.31 41.99
N TYR A 17 -18.51 51.75 40.94
CA TYR A 17 -19.05 51.79 39.58
C TYR A 17 -19.36 50.38 39.04
N MET A 18 -18.50 49.40 39.30
CA MET A 18 -18.74 48.00 38.93
C MET A 18 -19.96 47.42 39.64
N GLN A 19 -20.16 47.72 40.92
CA GLN A 19 -21.36 47.30 41.66
C GLN A 19 -22.63 47.94 41.09
N GLU A 20 -22.56 49.22 40.71
CA GLU A 20 -23.69 49.94 40.11
C GLU A 20 -24.06 49.37 38.73
N VAL A 21 -23.06 49.01 37.92
CA VAL A 21 -23.28 48.34 36.62
C VAL A 21 -23.81 46.92 36.80
N LEU A 22 -23.30 46.14 37.75
CA LEU A 22 -23.75 44.76 37.99
C LEU A 22 -25.18 44.68 38.52
N GLN A 23 -25.70 45.77 39.11
CA GLN A 23 -27.08 45.87 39.59
C GLN A 23 -28.07 46.39 38.53
N THR A 24 -27.62 46.66 37.29
CA THR A 24 -28.54 47.09 36.23
C THR A 24 -29.52 45.98 35.78
N PRO A 25 -30.76 46.33 35.38
CA PRO A 25 -31.77 45.35 34.98
C PRO A 25 -31.33 44.40 33.85
N GLN A 26 -30.48 44.90 32.96
CA GLN A 26 -29.95 44.16 31.81
C GLN A 26 -29.02 43.02 32.23
N VAL A 27 -28.15 43.26 33.23
CA VAL A 27 -27.23 42.24 33.76
C VAL A 27 -28.02 41.15 34.48
N THR A 28 -29.04 41.54 35.25
CA THR A 28 -29.94 40.60 35.91
C THR A 28 -30.68 39.70 34.91
N GLU A 29 -31.10 40.23 33.75
CA GLU A 29 -31.70 39.43 32.68
C GLU A 29 -30.72 38.40 32.09
N VAL A 30 -29.47 38.81 31.87
CA VAL A 30 -28.40 37.92 31.36
C VAL A 30 -28.07 36.80 32.34
N VAL A 31 -27.94 37.13 33.63
CA VAL A 31 -27.68 36.14 34.69
C VAL A 31 -28.85 35.15 34.79
N THR A 32 -30.09 35.64 34.67
CA THR A 32 -31.29 34.79 34.69
C THR A 32 -31.33 33.83 33.48
N LYS A 33 -30.99 34.32 32.28
CA LYS A 33 -30.86 33.46 31.08
C LYS A 33 -29.77 32.41 31.26
N PHE A 34 -28.64 32.79 31.85
CA PHE A 34 -27.54 31.86 32.14
C PHE A 34 -27.94 30.79 33.17
N HIS A 35 -28.63 31.16 34.25
CA HIS A 35 -29.16 30.20 35.22
C HIS A 35 -30.18 29.23 34.60
N ASN A 36 -31.04 29.73 33.71
CA ASN A 36 -31.99 28.89 32.97
C ASN A 36 -31.27 27.92 32.02
N PHE A 37 -30.19 28.36 31.39
CA PHE A 37 -29.33 27.48 30.59
C PHE A 37 -28.66 26.41 31.46
N LEU A 38 -28.05 26.77 32.59
CA LEU A 38 -27.46 25.81 33.53
C LEU A 38 -28.47 24.77 34.02
N ARG A 39 -29.72 25.20 34.27
CA ARG A 39 -30.82 24.29 34.61
C ARG A 39 -31.16 23.35 33.46
N SER A 40 -31.19 23.84 32.21
CA SER A 40 -31.49 23.02 31.02
C SER A 40 -30.45 21.92 30.76
N ILE A 41 -29.20 22.14 31.17
CA ILE A 41 -28.11 21.16 31.07
C ILE A 41 -27.91 20.33 32.35
N GLY A 42 -28.83 20.43 33.33
CA GLY A 42 -28.87 19.57 34.51
C GLY A 42 -27.93 19.95 35.65
N VAL A 43 -27.39 21.17 35.70
CA VAL A 43 -26.52 21.62 36.80
C VAL A 43 -27.37 21.95 38.03
N PRO A 44 -27.10 21.34 39.21
CA PRO A 44 -27.88 21.61 40.42
C PRO A 44 -27.51 22.97 41.06
N PRO A 45 -28.48 23.67 41.70
CA PRO A 45 -28.22 24.93 42.43
C PRO A 45 -27.37 24.70 43.70
N PRO A 46 -26.70 25.74 44.25
CA PRO A 46 -26.85 27.17 43.96
C PRO A 46 -26.02 27.67 42.77
N TYR A 47 -26.60 28.57 41.97
CA TYR A 47 -25.91 29.21 40.85
C TYR A 47 -25.13 30.44 41.31
N PRO A 48 -24.04 30.81 40.60
CA PRO A 48 -23.25 31.98 40.96
C PRO A 48 -24.02 33.28 40.72
N ASP A 49 -23.85 34.22 41.66
CA ASP A 49 -24.36 35.59 41.55
C ASP A 49 -23.61 36.39 40.47
N ALA A 50 -24.19 37.51 40.04
CA ALA A 50 -23.66 38.37 38.97
C ALA A 50 -22.18 38.76 39.19
N GLU A 51 -21.80 39.07 40.44
CA GLU A 51 -20.43 39.43 40.82
C GLU A 51 -19.44 38.28 40.60
N ARG A 52 -19.80 37.06 41.04
CA ARG A 52 -18.93 35.88 40.88
C ARG A 52 -18.76 35.49 39.42
N LEU A 53 -19.83 35.64 38.64
CA LEU A 53 -19.81 35.39 37.20
C LEU A 53 -18.92 36.41 36.49
N ALA A 54 -19.02 37.70 36.83
CA ALA A 54 -18.16 38.74 36.29
C ALA A 54 -16.67 38.51 36.61
N ILE A 55 -16.36 38.15 37.87
CA ILE A 55 -14.98 37.82 38.28
C ILE A 55 -14.46 36.61 37.49
N SER A 56 -15.27 35.57 37.29
CA SER A 56 -14.88 34.39 36.52
C SER A 56 -14.58 34.72 35.05
N VAL A 57 -15.38 35.58 34.42
CA VAL A 57 -15.17 36.00 33.04
C VAL A 57 -13.89 36.84 32.91
N VAL A 58 -13.69 37.80 33.82
CA VAL A 58 -12.49 38.65 33.81
C VAL A 58 -11.23 37.84 34.07
N THR A 59 -11.26 36.89 35.00
CA THR A 59 -10.11 36.01 35.27
C THR A 59 -9.79 35.09 34.09
N VAL A 60 -10.80 34.47 33.46
CA VAL A 60 -10.61 33.64 32.26
C VAL A 60 -10.03 34.47 31.11
N ILE A 61 -10.61 35.63 30.80
CA ILE A 61 -10.11 36.52 29.76
C ILE A 61 -8.68 36.98 30.07
N GLY A 62 -8.41 37.37 31.32
CA GLY A 62 -7.07 37.75 31.78
C GLY A 62 -6.03 36.64 31.63
N THR A 63 -6.38 35.41 32.02
CA THR A 63 -5.49 34.25 31.84
C THR A 63 -5.24 33.91 30.37
N LEU A 64 -6.26 34.02 29.50
CA LEU A 64 -6.11 33.79 28.06
C LEU A 64 -5.22 34.87 27.40
N ILE A 65 -5.39 36.14 27.79
CA ILE A 65 -4.54 37.23 27.32
C ILE A 65 -3.10 37.04 27.80
N PHE A 66 -2.91 36.71 29.08
CA PHE A 66 -1.58 36.42 29.64
C PHE A 66 -0.91 35.25 28.91
N TYR A 67 -1.64 34.16 28.69
CA TYR A 67 -1.14 33.01 27.93
C TYR A 67 -0.75 33.39 26.50
N TYR A 68 -1.59 34.15 25.80
CA TYR A 68 -1.32 34.58 24.43
C TYR A 68 -0.09 35.51 24.35
N VAL A 69 0.04 36.46 25.28
CA VAL A 69 1.16 37.42 25.30
C VAL A 69 2.49 36.73 25.64
N PHE A 70 2.51 35.88 26.66
CA PHE A 70 3.76 35.26 27.14
C PHE A 70 4.16 34.00 26.37
N PHE A 71 3.19 33.18 25.96
CA PHE A 71 3.45 31.88 25.33
C PHE A 71 3.04 31.84 23.86
N GLY A 72 2.07 32.65 23.42
CA GLY A 72 1.54 32.64 22.06
C GLY A 72 2.60 32.91 20.98
N ASN A 73 3.44 33.94 21.16
CA ASN A 73 4.53 34.23 20.23
C ASN A 73 5.53 33.07 20.12
N ARG A 74 5.89 32.47 21.26
CA ARG A 74 6.82 31.33 21.30
C ARG A 74 6.24 30.09 20.61
N HIS A 75 4.94 29.81 20.79
CA HIS A 75 4.26 28.70 20.12
C HIS A 75 4.12 28.93 18.62
N ARG A 76 3.89 30.16 18.17
CA ARG A 76 3.77 30.49 16.75
C ARG A 76 5.11 30.37 16.02
N THR A 77 6.18 30.91 16.60
CA THR A 77 7.54 30.76 16.07
C THR A 77 7.96 29.29 16.05
N ARG A 78 7.68 28.53 17.11
CA ARG A 78 8.03 27.10 17.16
C ARG A 78 7.27 26.27 16.13
N ARG A 79 5.99 26.57 15.88
CA ARG A 79 5.19 25.93 14.82
C ARG A 79 5.76 26.23 13.44
N TYR A 80 6.09 27.49 13.18
CA TYR A 80 6.73 27.89 11.92
C TYR A 80 8.08 27.20 11.70
N ASP A 81 8.93 27.15 12.73
CA ASP A 81 10.22 26.45 12.67
C ASP A 81 10.06 24.93 12.46
N LEU A 82 9.09 24.30 13.12
CA LEU A 82 8.80 22.88 12.95
C LEU A 82 8.31 22.58 11.53
N GLN A 83 7.42 23.42 11.00
CA GLN A 83 6.89 23.28 9.65
C GLN A 83 7.98 23.49 8.59
N LYS A 84 8.82 24.51 8.77
CA LYS A 84 9.97 24.74 7.90
C LYS A 84 10.95 23.56 7.93
N LYS A 85 11.24 23.02 9.13
CA LYS A 85 12.07 21.81 9.26
C LYS A 85 11.44 20.57 8.62
N LEU A 86 10.11 20.43 8.69
CA LEU A 86 9.37 19.34 8.05
C LEU A 86 9.43 19.44 6.53
N GLU A 87 9.24 20.64 5.97
CA GLU A 87 9.36 20.91 4.54
C GLU A 87 10.79 20.68 4.04
N GLU A 88 11.80 21.20 4.75
CA GLU A 88 13.21 20.96 4.44
C GLU A 88 13.56 19.46 4.52
N ALA A 89 13.02 18.73 5.50
CA ALA A 89 13.22 17.29 5.61
C ALA A 89 12.55 16.52 4.45
N ALA A 90 11.31 16.86 4.09
CA ALA A 90 10.60 16.25 2.98
C ALA A 90 11.31 16.52 1.64
N GLN A 91 11.80 17.75 1.46
CA GLN A 91 12.53 18.15 0.26
C GLN A 91 13.89 17.44 0.17
N LYS A 92 14.60 17.30 1.30
CA LYS A 92 15.81 16.47 1.38
C LYS A 92 15.55 14.99 1.10
N VAL A 93 14.46 14.42 1.61
CA VAL A 93 14.06 13.04 1.30
C VAL A 93 13.81 12.92 -0.20
N HIS A 94 13.08 13.86 -0.79
CA HIS A 94 12.83 13.85 -2.23
C HIS A 94 14.12 13.96 -3.06
N GLU A 95 15.01 14.88 -2.71
CA GLU A 95 16.30 15.05 -3.37
C GLU A 95 17.21 13.82 -3.18
N LEU A 96 17.20 13.20 -1.99
CA LEU A 96 17.93 11.98 -1.72
C LEU A 96 17.36 10.80 -2.49
N GLU A 97 16.04 10.69 -2.61
CA GLU A 97 15.39 9.67 -3.42
C GLU A 97 15.68 9.84 -4.91
N GLU A 98 15.75 11.08 -5.41
CA GLU A 98 16.13 11.39 -6.79
C GLU A 98 17.61 11.08 -7.02
N LYS A 99 18.49 11.50 -6.11
CA LYS A 99 19.91 11.13 -6.11
C LYS A 99 20.13 9.63 -5.97
N LEU A 100 19.31 8.92 -5.20
CA LEU A 100 19.35 7.47 -5.08
C LEU A 100 18.92 6.81 -6.38
N ALA A 101 17.85 7.30 -7.02
CA ALA A 101 17.46 6.82 -8.33
C ALA A 101 18.56 7.08 -9.38
N ASP A 102 19.16 8.27 -9.39
CA ASP A 102 20.25 8.62 -10.30
C ASP A 102 21.55 7.89 -9.98
N MET A 103 21.86 7.64 -8.70
CA MET A 103 22.99 6.79 -8.28
C MET A 103 22.76 5.34 -8.65
N GLU A 104 21.57 4.80 -8.41
CA GLU A 104 21.19 3.44 -8.85
C GLU A 104 21.29 3.31 -10.38
N LEU A 105 21.01 4.39 -11.14
CA LEU A 105 21.16 4.42 -12.59
C LEU A 105 22.63 4.60 -13.06
N SER A 106 23.46 5.36 -12.34
CA SER A 106 24.86 5.63 -12.70
C SER A 106 25.85 4.59 -12.16
N GLU A 107 25.51 3.87 -11.08
CA GLU A 107 26.27 2.74 -10.56
C GLU A 107 26.32 1.57 -11.57
N ASP A 108 25.36 1.49 -12.49
CA ASP A 108 25.37 0.54 -13.62
C ASP A 108 26.37 0.91 -14.74
N GLU A 109 26.80 2.19 -14.84
CA GLU A 109 27.80 2.65 -15.83
C GLU A 109 29.23 2.60 -15.29
N GLU A 110 29.43 2.81 -13.98
CA GLU A 110 30.76 2.99 -13.37
C GLU A 110 31.23 1.74 -12.59
N ASN A 111 31.18 0.56 -13.23
CA ASN A 111 31.57 -0.71 -12.63
C ASN A 111 33.11 -0.79 -12.41
N GLY A 112 33.60 -0.16 -11.34
CA GLY A 112 35.04 -0.12 -11.06
C GLY A 112 35.51 0.43 -9.71
N ARG A 113 34.65 0.81 -8.76
CA ARG A 113 35.12 1.46 -7.50
C ARG A 113 34.52 0.86 -6.23
N LYS A 114 35.28 -0.10 -5.67
CA LYS A 114 35.26 -0.69 -4.30
C LYS A 114 33.90 -1.26 -3.83
N PRO A 115 33.86 -2.49 -3.30
CA PRO A 115 32.61 -3.04 -2.77
C PRO A 115 32.16 -2.19 -1.58
N LYS A 116 31.00 -1.52 -1.71
CA LYS A 116 30.27 -1.00 -0.55
C LYS A 116 30.09 -2.17 0.42
N LYS A 117 30.25 -1.90 1.73
CA LYS A 117 29.98 -2.90 2.75
C LYS A 117 28.56 -3.44 2.53
N GLU A 118 28.43 -4.74 2.32
CA GLU A 118 27.15 -5.38 2.07
C GLU A 118 26.26 -5.18 3.32
N VAL A 119 25.11 -4.52 3.13
CA VAL A 119 24.10 -4.30 4.17
C VAL A 119 22.94 -5.25 3.89
N ARG A 120 22.73 -6.21 4.78
CA ARG A 120 21.76 -7.29 4.58
C ARG A 120 20.46 -6.98 5.31
N ILE A 121 19.38 -6.99 4.55
CA ILE A 121 18.04 -6.64 4.99
C ILE A 121 17.19 -7.91 5.08
N TRP A 122 16.42 -8.01 6.16
CA TRP A 122 15.39 -9.03 6.32
C TRP A 122 14.01 -8.42 6.19
N MET A 123 13.13 -9.09 5.47
CA MET A 123 11.70 -8.82 5.45
C MET A 123 10.97 -10.16 5.46
N ASP A 124 9.94 -10.31 6.29
CA ASP A 124 9.10 -11.50 6.26
C ASP A 124 7.63 -11.16 6.09
N GLY A 125 6.87 -12.18 5.72
CA GLY A 125 5.45 -12.03 5.51
C GLY A 125 4.81 -13.26 4.87
N ALA A 126 3.48 -13.25 4.86
CA ALA A 126 2.71 -14.33 4.23
C ALA A 126 2.89 -14.30 2.71
N PHE A 127 2.94 -13.10 2.11
CA PHE A 127 3.00 -12.89 0.65
C PHE A 127 1.96 -13.69 -0.16
N ASP A 128 0.79 -13.90 0.45
CA ASP A 128 -0.35 -14.57 -0.17
C ASP A 128 -0.93 -13.67 -1.26
N MET A 129 -1.22 -14.24 -2.44
CA MET A 129 -1.67 -13.49 -3.61
C MET A 129 -0.75 -12.30 -3.93
N MET A 130 0.55 -12.58 -4.09
CA MET A 130 1.58 -11.55 -4.33
C MET A 130 1.21 -10.63 -5.50
N HIS A 131 1.48 -9.33 -5.34
CA HIS A 131 1.09 -8.28 -6.29
C HIS A 131 2.14 -7.17 -6.29
N TYR A 132 2.04 -6.20 -7.21
CA TYR A 132 3.02 -5.12 -7.35
C TYR A 132 3.30 -4.35 -6.04
N GLY A 133 2.31 -4.19 -5.16
CA GLY A 133 2.51 -3.60 -3.83
C GLY A 133 3.54 -4.34 -2.95
N HIS A 134 3.54 -5.69 -2.96
CA HIS A 134 4.57 -6.49 -2.29
C HIS A 134 5.93 -6.32 -2.96
N MET A 135 5.97 -6.32 -4.30
CA MET A 135 7.21 -6.11 -5.07
C MET A 135 7.81 -4.72 -4.80
N ASN A 136 6.99 -3.67 -4.69
CA ASN A 136 7.45 -2.33 -4.33
C ASN A 136 7.92 -2.27 -2.86
N ALA A 137 7.31 -3.04 -1.94
CA ALA A 137 7.82 -3.17 -0.59
C ALA A 137 9.22 -3.81 -0.57
N PHE A 138 9.45 -4.86 -1.37
CA PHE A 138 10.79 -5.44 -1.54
C PHE A 138 11.79 -4.45 -2.15
N ARG A 139 11.38 -3.70 -3.18
CA ARG A 139 12.22 -2.64 -3.76
C ARG A 139 12.63 -1.60 -2.71
N GLN A 140 11.68 -1.12 -1.92
CA GLN A 140 11.95 -0.16 -0.85
C GLN A 140 12.85 -0.75 0.25
N ALA A 141 12.59 -2.00 0.66
CA ALA A 141 13.46 -2.69 1.62
C ALA A 141 14.89 -2.83 1.11
N LYS A 142 15.07 -3.16 -0.18
CA LYS A 142 16.38 -3.24 -0.81
C LYS A 142 17.08 -1.88 -0.86
N SER A 143 16.36 -0.76 -1.06
CA SER A 143 16.97 0.59 -1.00
C SER A 143 17.51 1.00 0.37
N VAL A 144 17.13 0.30 1.45
CA VAL A 144 17.70 0.51 2.81
C VAL A 144 19.06 -0.19 2.97
N GLY A 145 19.37 -1.16 2.09
CA GLY A 145 20.62 -1.92 2.13
C GLY A 145 21.15 -2.24 0.74
N THR A 146 21.79 -3.40 0.61
CA THR A 146 22.33 -3.87 -0.69
C THR A 146 21.92 -5.29 -1.02
N TYR A 147 21.45 -6.06 -0.03
CA TYR A 147 21.06 -7.47 -0.20
C TYR A 147 19.79 -7.76 0.61
N LEU A 148 18.74 -8.25 -0.04
CA LEU A 148 17.44 -8.52 0.58
C LEU A 148 17.17 -10.03 0.72
N VAL A 149 17.03 -10.48 1.97
CA VAL A 149 16.54 -11.81 2.33
C VAL A 149 15.06 -11.69 2.69
N VAL A 150 14.21 -12.48 2.02
CA VAL A 150 12.77 -12.50 2.29
C VAL A 150 12.34 -13.82 2.94
N GLY A 151 11.80 -13.75 4.15
CA GLY A 151 11.23 -14.89 4.88
C GLY A 151 9.76 -15.12 4.52
N VAL A 152 9.41 -16.29 3.99
CA VAL A 152 8.02 -16.63 3.65
C VAL A 152 7.41 -17.42 4.80
N ASN A 153 6.35 -16.90 5.42
CA ASN A 153 5.74 -17.59 6.56
C ASN A 153 5.08 -18.91 6.11
N ASP A 154 5.10 -19.95 6.95
CA ASP A 154 4.45 -21.24 6.65
C ASP A 154 2.92 -21.19 6.80
N ASP A 155 2.23 -22.07 6.08
CA ASP A 155 0.76 -22.17 6.08
C ASP A 155 0.20 -22.42 7.49
N LYS A 156 0.90 -23.21 8.30
CA LYS A 156 0.49 -23.59 9.66
C LYS A 156 0.46 -22.37 10.59
N SER A 157 1.56 -21.63 10.68
CA SER A 157 1.65 -20.45 11.55
C SER A 157 0.74 -19.31 11.08
N ILE A 158 0.55 -19.15 9.77
CA ILE A 158 -0.45 -18.22 9.22
C ILE A 158 -1.85 -18.63 9.68
N THR A 159 -2.19 -19.91 9.59
CA THR A 159 -3.50 -20.43 10.00
C THR A 159 -3.75 -20.23 11.48
N GLU A 160 -2.75 -20.53 12.33
CA GLU A 160 -2.82 -20.34 13.78
C GLU A 160 -3.01 -18.86 14.15
N CYS A 161 -2.28 -17.94 13.52
CA CYS A 161 -2.33 -16.51 13.85
C CYS A 161 -3.53 -15.78 13.24
N LYS A 162 -3.93 -16.12 12.01
CA LYS A 162 -5.01 -15.42 11.29
C LYS A 162 -6.34 -16.15 11.33
N GLY A 163 -6.39 -17.35 11.92
CA GLY A 163 -7.56 -18.22 11.97
C GLY A 163 -7.98 -18.82 10.63
N ALA A 164 -7.14 -18.72 9.59
CA ALA A 164 -7.43 -19.21 8.26
C ALA A 164 -6.15 -19.47 7.44
N PRO A 165 -6.11 -20.56 6.64
CA PRO A 165 -5.01 -20.79 5.73
C PRO A 165 -4.97 -19.75 4.61
N PRO A 166 -3.79 -19.49 4.03
CA PRO A 166 -3.64 -18.66 2.85
C PRO A 166 -4.32 -19.29 1.61
N VAL A 167 -4.54 -18.48 0.57
CA VAL A 167 -5.10 -18.93 -0.72
C VAL A 167 -4.08 -19.76 -1.50
N MET A 168 -2.83 -19.34 -1.45
CA MET A 168 -1.69 -19.99 -2.11
C MET A 168 -0.92 -20.84 -1.10
N CYS A 169 -0.49 -22.04 -1.50
CA CYS A 169 0.31 -22.90 -0.63
C CYS A 169 1.74 -22.37 -0.42
N ASP A 170 2.45 -22.92 0.56
CA ASP A 170 3.87 -22.59 0.84
C ASP A 170 4.72 -22.50 -0.43
N GLU A 171 4.73 -23.54 -1.27
CA GLU A 171 5.58 -23.61 -2.47
C GLU A 171 5.20 -22.59 -3.53
N GLU A 172 3.92 -22.26 -3.65
CA GLU A 172 3.42 -21.22 -4.56
C GLU A 172 3.86 -19.83 -4.08
N ARG A 173 3.77 -19.55 -2.77
CA ARG A 173 4.20 -18.26 -2.20
C ARG A 173 5.72 -18.10 -2.28
N ILE A 174 6.48 -19.14 -1.96
CA ILE A 174 7.94 -19.18 -2.10
C ILE A 174 8.35 -18.93 -3.56
N ALA A 175 7.72 -19.59 -4.53
CA ALA A 175 8.02 -19.40 -5.95
C ALA A 175 7.70 -17.97 -6.43
N SER A 176 6.60 -17.37 -5.95
CA SER A 176 6.25 -15.98 -6.27
C SER A 176 7.34 -15.01 -5.79
N VAL A 177 7.75 -15.13 -4.53
CA VAL A 177 8.78 -14.27 -3.92
C VAL A 177 10.13 -14.47 -4.60
N ALA A 178 10.53 -15.72 -4.86
CA ALA A 178 11.75 -16.03 -5.61
C ALA A 178 11.73 -15.47 -7.04
N GLY A 179 10.55 -15.35 -7.64
CA GLY A 179 10.36 -14.73 -8.96
C GLY A 179 10.58 -13.23 -8.98
N CYS A 180 10.57 -12.54 -7.83
CA CYS A 180 10.76 -11.10 -7.77
C CYS A 180 12.24 -10.71 -7.91
N LYS A 181 12.53 -9.67 -8.70
CA LYS A 181 13.91 -9.21 -8.96
C LYS A 181 14.55 -8.43 -7.83
N PHE A 182 13.74 -7.86 -6.95
CA PHE A 182 14.22 -7.11 -5.79
C PHE A 182 14.66 -8.02 -4.64
N VAL A 183 14.37 -9.33 -4.71
CA VAL A 183 14.71 -10.31 -3.68
C VAL A 183 15.99 -11.03 -4.05
N ASP A 184 16.96 -11.10 -3.13
CA ASP A 184 18.24 -11.78 -3.40
C ASP A 184 18.24 -13.22 -2.90
N ALA A 185 17.62 -13.46 -1.73
CA ALA A 185 17.44 -14.79 -1.17
C ALA A 185 16.05 -14.96 -0.54
N VAL A 186 15.55 -16.19 -0.56
CA VAL A 186 14.28 -16.55 0.07
C VAL A 186 14.54 -17.55 1.20
N GLU A 187 14.04 -17.25 2.40
CA GLU A 187 14.02 -18.19 3.52
C GLU A 187 12.61 -18.82 3.61
N PRO A 188 12.47 -20.13 3.34
CA PRO A 188 11.17 -20.78 3.37
C PRO A 188 10.72 -21.13 4.80
N HIS A 189 9.43 -21.39 4.97
CA HIS A 189 8.79 -21.89 6.20
C HIS A 189 9.15 -21.12 7.48
N CYS A 190 9.10 -19.79 7.41
CA CYS A 190 9.26 -18.95 8.59
C CYS A 190 8.01 -19.02 9.50
N PRO A 191 8.13 -18.91 10.83
CA PRO A 191 6.97 -18.71 11.68
C PRO A 191 6.39 -17.31 11.45
N TYR A 192 5.08 -17.16 11.60
CA TYR A 192 4.41 -15.87 11.49
C TYR A 192 4.79 -14.89 12.63
N ILE A 193 4.99 -15.41 13.84
CA ILE A 193 5.51 -14.64 14.97
C ILE A 193 6.95 -15.08 15.21
N MET A 194 7.90 -14.19 14.96
CA MET A 194 9.32 -14.44 15.21
C MET A 194 9.65 -14.16 16.67
N ASN A 195 9.95 -15.21 17.44
CA ASN A 195 10.48 -15.05 18.78
C ASN A 195 11.98 -14.61 18.74
N ASP A 196 12.49 -14.17 19.89
CA ASP A 196 13.87 -13.68 20.02
C ASP A 196 14.90 -14.69 19.52
N GLU A 197 14.73 -15.97 19.86
CA GLU A 197 15.64 -17.05 19.48
C GLU A 197 15.68 -17.26 17.96
N TYR A 198 14.52 -17.30 17.31
CA TYR A 198 14.40 -17.43 15.86
C TYR A 198 15.04 -16.25 15.16
N LEU A 199 14.76 -15.03 15.64
CA LEU A 199 15.28 -13.81 15.06
C LEU A 199 16.81 -13.75 15.15
N LEU A 200 17.37 -14.08 16.32
CA LEU A 200 18.82 -14.17 16.51
C LEU A 200 19.45 -15.22 15.59
N ARG A 201 18.82 -16.39 15.45
CA ARG A 201 19.26 -17.43 14.51
C ARG A 201 19.26 -16.95 13.06
N MET A 202 18.24 -16.19 12.64
CA MET A 202 18.20 -15.62 11.29
C MET A 202 19.25 -14.52 11.11
N ILE A 203 19.45 -13.67 12.12
CA ILE A 203 20.49 -12.64 12.12
C ILE A 203 21.87 -13.28 11.94
N GLU A 204 22.16 -14.38 12.64
CA GLU A 204 23.42 -15.10 12.50
C GLU A 204 23.53 -15.83 11.16
N LYS A 205 22.52 -16.63 10.78
CA LYS A 205 22.49 -17.42 9.54
C LYS A 205 22.71 -16.56 8.30
N HIS A 206 22.00 -15.45 8.22
CA HIS A 206 21.99 -14.58 7.04
C HIS A 206 22.88 -13.35 7.19
N ARG A 207 23.48 -13.12 8.36
CA ARG A 207 24.28 -11.93 8.70
C ARG A 207 23.49 -10.63 8.56
N LEU A 208 22.29 -10.58 9.14
CA LEU A 208 21.34 -9.48 8.96
C LEU A 208 21.74 -8.22 9.74
N ASP A 209 21.72 -7.08 9.05
CA ASP A 209 21.96 -5.77 9.65
C ASP A 209 20.65 -5.16 10.17
N TYR A 210 19.60 -5.20 9.35
CA TYR A 210 18.31 -4.59 9.65
C TYR A 210 17.13 -5.49 9.29
N ILE A 211 16.03 -5.27 10.01
CA ILE A 211 14.73 -5.90 9.75
C ILE A 211 13.79 -4.78 9.30
N VAL A 212 13.18 -4.95 8.13
CA VAL A 212 12.33 -3.94 7.49
C VAL A 212 10.91 -4.49 7.35
N HIS A 213 9.93 -3.68 7.73
CA HIS A 213 8.52 -3.96 7.51
C HIS A 213 7.76 -2.68 7.11
N GLY A 214 6.53 -2.83 6.61
CA GLY A 214 5.63 -1.69 6.35
C GLY A 214 5.30 -0.89 7.62
N ASP A 215 4.81 0.33 7.42
CA ASP A 215 4.34 1.25 8.49
C ASP A 215 2.98 0.85 9.09
N ASP A 216 2.39 -0.26 8.66
CA ASP A 216 1.16 -0.83 9.21
C ASP A 216 1.40 -1.49 10.58
N PRO A 217 0.56 -1.23 11.60
CA PRO A 217 0.65 -1.90 12.90
C PRO A 217 0.47 -3.42 12.77
N CYS A 218 1.46 -4.18 13.25
CA CYS A 218 1.44 -5.65 13.24
C CYS A 218 1.26 -6.19 14.65
N VAL A 219 0.04 -6.11 15.16
CA VAL A 219 -0.29 -6.54 16.52
C VAL A 219 -1.03 -7.88 16.49
N VAL A 220 -0.49 -8.88 17.18
CA VAL A 220 -1.15 -10.18 17.44
C VAL A 220 -1.27 -10.34 18.95
N ASP A 221 -2.47 -10.63 19.44
CA ASP A 221 -2.78 -10.77 20.88
C ASP A 221 -2.31 -9.59 21.75
N GLY A 222 -2.38 -8.37 21.21
CA GLY A 222 -1.98 -7.14 21.92
C GLY A 222 -0.47 -6.90 21.99
N LYS A 223 0.35 -7.73 21.32
CA LYS A 223 1.81 -7.54 21.21
C LYS A 223 2.23 -7.26 19.77
N ASP A 224 3.20 -6.36 19.63
CA ASP A 224 3.83 -6.10 18.34
C ASP A 224 4.72 -7.28 17.96
N VAL A 225 4.50 -7.85 16.78
CA VAL A 225 5.27 -8.99 16.24
C VAL A 225 6.77 -8.65 16.10
N TYR A 226 7.11 -7.36 15.98
CA TYR A 226 8.48 -6.88 15.81
C TYR A 226 9.08 -6.24 17.07
N GLU A 227 8.44 -6.38 18.24
CA GLU A 227 8.94 -5.82 19.51
C GLU A 227 10.40 -6.20 19.78
N SER A 228 10.78 -7.45 19.52
CA SER A 228 12.13 -7.97 19.69
C SER A 228 13.14 -7.27 18.78
N ALA A 229 12.79 -7.04 17.51
CA ALA A 229 13.62 -6.34 16.53
C ALA A 229 13.81 -4.86 16.90
N GLN A 230 12.76 -4.24 17.45
CA GLN A 230 12.78 -2.86 17.93
C GLN A 230 13.70 -2.71 19.14
N LYS A 231 13.63 -3.62 20.12
CA LYS A 231 14.52 -3.65 21.30
C LYS A 231 15.99 -3.75 20.92
N MET A 232 16.30 -4.46 19.83
CA MET A 232 17.66 -4.59 19.30
C MET A 232 18.13 -3.36 18.49
N GLY A 233 17.28 -2.36 18.25
CA GLY A 233 17.61 -1.16 17.46
C GLY A 233 17.76 -1.42 15.94
N LYS A 234 17.39 -2.63 15.48
CA LYS A 234 17.58 -3.10 14.10
C LYS A 234 16.34 -2.97 13.22
N TYR A 235 15.18 -2.59 13.79
CA TYR A 235 13.93 -2.43 13.05
C TYR A 235 13.88 -1.11 12.26
N ARG A 236 13.36 -1.15 11.04
CA ARG A 236 13.13 0.00 10.15
C ARG A 236 11.77 -0.15 9.47
N THR A 237 11.13 0.98 9.16
CA THR A 237 9.82 1.01 8.49
C THR A 237 9.94 1.58 7.08
N ILE A 238 9.11 1.07 6.18
CA ILE A 238 8.93 1.61 4.82
C ILE A 238 7.47 2.01 4.60
N PRO A 239 7.19 3.02 3.77
CA PRO A 239 5.81 3.43 3.53
C PRO A 239 5.04 2.40 2.72
N ARG A 240 3.76 2.23 3.08
CA ARG A 240 2.81 1.40 2.35
C ARG A 240 2.64 1.87 0.89
N THR A 241 2.49 0.90 -0.01
CA THR A 241 2.15 1.17 -1.41
C THR A 241 0.66 1.45 -1.54
N GLU A 242 0.32 2.63 -2.03
CA GLU A 242 -1.08 3.03 -2.27
C GLU A 242 -1.67 2.31 -3.49
N GLY A 243 -2.99 2.10 -3.48
CA GLY A 243 -3.75 1.63 -4.65
C GLY A 243 -3.88 0.11 -4.81
N VAL A 244 -3.26 -0.70 -3.95
CA VAL A 244 -3.48 -2.17 -3.92
C VAL A 244 -3.37 -2.75 -2.52
N SER A 245 -4.24 -3.71 -2.22
CA SER A 245 -4.11 -4.61 -1.09
C SER A 245 -4.73 -5.97 -1.42
N THR A 246 -4.34 -7.03 -0.71
CA THR A 246 -5.00 -8.34 -0.86
C THR A 246 -6.51 -8.24 -0.61
N SER A 247 -6.95 -7.36 0.30
CA SER A 247 -8.37 -7.14 0.53
C SER A 247 -9.03 -6.49 -0.67
N ASP A 248 -8.42 -5.48 -1.27
CA ASP A 248 -8.93 -4.83 -2.48
C ASP A 248 -9.09 -5.83 -3.62
N ILE A 249 -8.06 -6.64 -3.89
CA ILE A 249 -8.11 -7.70 -4.90
C ILE A 249 -9.22 -8.72 -4.61
N LEU A 250 -9.34 -9.20 -3.36
CA LEU A 250 -10.42 -10.10 -2.96
C LEU A 250 -11.79 -9.44 -3.16
N GLY A 251 -11.92 -8.15 -2.83
CA GLY A 251 -13.12 -7.37 -3.08
C GLY A 251 -13.48 -7.35 -4.57
N ARG A 252 -12.51 -7.04 -5.44
CA ARG A 252 -12.70 -7.07 -6.90
C ARG A 252 -13.21 -8.45 -7.35
N MET A 253 -12.60 -9.54 -6.88
CA MET A 253 -13.03 -10.90 -7.22
C MET A 253 -14.44 -11.27 -6.69
N LEU A 254 -14.77 -10.87 -5.46
CA LEU A 254 -16.06 -11.21 -4.83
C LEU A 254 -17.24 -10.38 -5.36
N ILE A 255 -17.00 -9.10 -5.68
CA ILE A 255 -18.00 -8.15 -6.16
C ILE A 255 -18.29 -8.39 -7.64
N LEU A 256 -17.28 -8.74 -8.42
CA LEU A 256 -17.35 -8.79 -9.87
C LEU A 256 -17.66 -10.20 -10.38
N ASN A 257 -18.72 -10.82 -9.87
CA ASN A 257 -19.33 -11.96 -10.54
C ASN A 257 -20.49 -11.47 -11.41
N LYS A 258 -20.32 -11.47 -12.75
CA LYS A 258 -21.43 -11.35 -13.73
C LYS A 258 -22.32 -12.61 -13.74
N ALA A 259 -22.50 -13.27 -12.60
CA ALA A 259 -23.47 -14.36 -12.42
C ALA A 259 -24.92 -13.87 -12.47
N HIS A 260 -25.17 -12.55 -12.56
CA HIS A 260 -26.52 -12.00 -12.70
C HIS A 260 -27.20 -12.30 -14.05
N HIS A 261 -26.48 -12.84 -15.04
CA HIS A 261 -27.05 -13.24 -16.35
C HIS A 261 -27.19 -14.76 -16.53
N ARG A 262 -26.75 -15.60 -15.58
CA ARG A 262 -26.98 -17.05 -15.60
C ARG A 262 -27.81 -17.41 -14.37
N HIS A 263 -29.02 -17.90 -14.61
CA HIS A 263 -29.93 -18.41 -13.57
C HIS A 263 -29.41 -19.73 -13.00
N ASP A 264 -28.35 -19.66 -12.20
CA ASP A 264 -27.92 -20.78 -11.35
C ASP A 264 -27.93 -20.36 -9.87
N THR A 265 -28.01 -21.35 -8.99
CA THR A 265 -28.28 -21.29 -7.54
C THR A 265 -27.42 -20.28 -6.73
N VAL A 266 -26.30 -19.81 -7.29
CA VAL A 266 -25.45 -18.73 -6.76
C VAL A 266 -26.19 -17.38 -6.66
N THR A 267 -27.27 -17.20 -7.44
CA THR A 267 -28.01 -15.92 -7.57
C THR A 267 -28.72 -15.49 -6.28
N GLN A 268 -29.15 -16.42 -5.42
CA GLN A 268 -29.95 -16.08 -4.23
C GLN A 268 -29.14 -15.43 -3.10
N LEU A 269 -27.81 -15.64 -3.02
CA LEU A 269 -26.98 -15.11 -1.92
C LEU A 269 -26.38 -13.72 -2.15
N SER A 270 -26.40 -13.17 -3.37
CA SER A 270 -25.96 -11.78 -3.62
C SER A 270 -26.85 -10.71 -2.94
N SER A 271 -28.02 -11.11 -2.44
CA SER A 271 -29.00 -10.25 -1.81
C SER A 271 -28.55 -9.70 -0.45
N LYS A 272 -27.75 -10.44 0.33
CA LYS A 272 -27.28 -10.01 1.66
C LYS A 272 -26.17 -8.96 1.62
N VAL A 273 -25.28 -8.99 0.62
CA VAL A 273 -24.24 -7.97 0.42
C VAL A 273 -24.82 -6.66 -0.17
N ARG A 274 -25.95 -6.75 -0.89
CA ARG A 274 -26.65 -5.57 -1.44
C ARG A 274 -27.37 -4.72 -0.40
N GLY A 275 -27.60 -5.23 0.82
CA GLY A 275 -28.40 -4.56 1.85
C GLY A 275 -27.78 -3.30 2.45
N ALA A 276 -26.48 -3.05 2.27
CA ALA A 276 -25.81 -1.94 2.94
C ALA A 276 -25.14 -0.89 2.04
N ASN A 277 -24.69 -1.18 0.81
CA ASN A 277 -23.94 -0.19 -0.01
C ASN A 277 -23.86 -0.53 -1.52
N SER A 278 -24.97 -0.92 -2.16
CA SER A 278 -24.97 -1.37 -3.57
C SER A 278 -24.46 -0.31 -4.57
N ALA A 279 -24.71 0.98 -4.34
CA ALA A 279 -24.27 2.06 -5.23
C ALA A 279 -22.76 2.38 -5.11
N GLN A 280 -22.16 2.13 -3.94
CA GLN A 280 -20.74 2.42 -3.68
C GLN A 280 -19.81 1.29 -4.15
N LEU A 281 -20.37 0.10 -4.38
CA LEU A 281 -19.65 -1.12 -4.77
C LEU A 281 -19.60 -1.35 -6.29
N GLN A 282 -20.53 -0.78 -7.05
CA GLN A 282 -20.63 -1.00 -8.51
C GLN A 282 -19.55 -0.29 -9.33
N SER A 283 -18.76 0.61 -8.73
CA SER A 283 -17.68 1.33 -9.40
C SER A 283 -16.50 1.56 -8.46
N ARG A 284 -15.84 0.49 -8.01
CA ARG A 284 -14.47 0.62 -7.50
C ARG A 284 -13.48 0.34 -8.64
N PRO A 285 -13.17 1.32 -9.51
CA PRO A 285 -12.00 1.21 -10.36
C PRO A 285 -10.77 1.08 -9.45
N SER A 286 -9.72 0.44 -9.95
CA SER A 286 -8.41 0.50 -9.31
C SER A 286 -8.08 1.97 -8.99
N ARG A 287 -7.72 2.23 -7.74
CA ARG A 287 -7.28 3.56 -7.27
C ARG A 287 -5.79 3.79 -7.56
N PHE A 288 -5.16 2.89 -8.31
CA PHE A 288 -3.76 2.96 -8.61
C PHE A 288 -3.46 4.13 -9.56
N LEU A 289 -2.49 4.96 -9.17
CA LEU A 289 -2.01 6.10 -9.95
C LEU A 289 -0.62 5.79 -10.48
N THR A 290 -0.55 5.36 -11.74
CA THR A 290 0.71 5.07 -12.41
C THR A 290 1.45 6.37 -12.72
N THR A 291 2.74 6.41 -12.39
CA THR A 291 3.63 7.52 -12.77
C THR A 291 4.83 6.97 -13.52
N ASN A 292 5.45 7.80 -14.38
CA ASN A 292 6.72 7.47 -15.03
C ASN A 292 7.78 7.06 -13.99
N ARG A 293 7.79 7.72 -12.83
CA ARG A 293 8.68 7.38 -11.71
C ARG A 293 8.49 5.92 -11.26
N MET A 294 7.26 5.47 -11.07
CA MET A 294 7.00 4.08 -10.66
C MET A 294 7.46 3.07 -11.72
N LEU A 295 7.22 3.35 -13.00
CA LEU A 295 7.69 2.49 -14.09
C LEU A 295 9.22 2.42 -14.10
N ARG A 296 9.91 3.57 -14.02
CA ARG A 296 11.38 3.64 -13.94
C ARG A 296 11.95 2.85 -12.76
N LEU A 297 11.38 3.03 -11.57
CA LEU A 297 11.80 2.30 -10.36
C LEU A 297 11.60 0.78 -10.51
N PHE A 298 10.59 0.36 -11.25
CA PHE A 298 10.37 -1.04 -11.58
C PHE A 298 11.20 -1.54 -12.76
N SER A 299 11.83 -0.67 -13.54
CA SER A 299 12.72 -1.01 -14.66
C SER A 299 14.21 -0.88 -14.32
N VAL A 300 14.57 -0.61 -13.06
CA VAL A 300 15.98 -0.54 -12.63
C VAL A 300 16.70 -1.86 -12.94
N GLY A 301 17.90 -1.76 -13.52
CA GLY A 301 18.73 -2.89 -13.97
C GLY A 301 18.36 -3.46 -15.35
N ASN A 302 17.23 -3.04 -15.93
CA ASN A 302 16.85 -3.45 -17.29
C ASN A 302 17.63 -2.60 -18.30
N LYS A 303 18.38 -3.24 -19.20
CA LYS A 303 19.23 -2.59 -20.21
C LYS A 303 18.61 -2.75 -21.60
N ALA A 304 18.95 -1.91 -22.56
CA ALA A 304 18.52 -2.14 -23.94
C ALA A 304 19.20 -3.42 -24.51
N PRO A 305 18.54 -4.14 -25.44
CA PRO A 305 19.14 -5.33 -26.05
C PRO A 305 20.37 -4.96 -26.88
N SER A 306 21.45 -5.72 -26.71
CA SER A 306 22.63 -5.66 -27.58
C SER A 306 22.27 -6.09 -29.01
N PRO A 307 22.94 -5.57 -30.06
CA PRO A 307 22.73 -6.02 -31.44
C PRO A 307 22.91 -7.54 -31.65
N THR A 308 23.64 -8.21 -30.77
CA THR A 308 23.89 -9.66 -30.82
C THR A 308 22.87 -10.49 -30.05
N ASP A 309 22.05 -9.86 -29.20
CA ASP A 309 21.17 -10.57 -28.29
C ASP A 309 20.07 -11.30 -29.05
N ARG A 310 19.79 -12.53 -28.62
CA ARG A 310 18.63 -13.27 -29.09
C ARG A 310 17.39 -12.78 -28.36
N VAL A 311 16.66 -11.86 -29.00
CA VAL A 311 15.42 -11.29 -28.45
C VAL A 311 14.27 -12.30 -28.51
N VAL A 312 13.73 -12.61 -27.34
CA VAL A 312 12.57 -13.47 -27.10
C VAL A 312 11.36 -12.61 -26.78
N TYR A 313 10.20 -13.00 -27.31
CA TYR A 313 8.93 -12.37 -27.00
C TYR A 313 7.93 -13.39 -26.47
N VAL A 314 7.14 -12.98 -25.47
CA VAL A 314 6.00 -13.74 -24.94
C VAL A 314 4.90 -12.74 -24.57
N ASP A 315 3.66 -13.03 -24.88
CA ASP A 315 2.52 -12.16 -24.60
C ASP A 315 1.41 -12.85 -23.83
N GLY A 316 0.51 -12.03 -23.29
CA GLY A 316 -0.64 -12.52 -22.56
C GLY A 316 -1.34 -11.45 -21.75
N ALA A 317 -2.34 -11.91 -21.00
CA ALA A 317 -3.04 -11.06 -20.05
C ALA A 317 -2.17 -10.74 -18.83
N TRP A 318 -1.44 -11.73 -18.27
CA TRP A 318 -0.67 -11.57 -17.02
C TRP A 318 -1.51 -11.05 -15.84
N ASP A 319 -2.80 -11.33 -15.86
CA ASP A 319 -3.72 -10.96 -14.79
C ASP A 319 -3.44 -11.81 -13.55
N MET A 320 -3.60 -11.23 -12.36
CA MET A 320 -3.30 -11.91 -11.10
C MET A 320 -1.93 -12.60 -11.08
N PHE A 321 -0.87 -11.88 -11.48
CA PHE A 321 0.47 -12.42 -11.66
C PHE A 321 0.90 -13.41 -10.56
N HIS A 322 1.13 -14.67 -10.94
CA HIS A 322 1.24 -15.81 -10.02
C HIS A 322 2.42 -16.74 -10.40
N PRO A 323 2.76 -17.77 -9.60
CA PRO A 323 3.89 -18.67 -9.85
C PRO A 323 3.91 -19.32 -11.23
N GLY A 324 2.74 -19.68 -11.77
CA GLY A 324 2.64 -20.20 -13.14
C GLY A 324 3.23 -19.25 -14.19
N HIS A 325 3.00 -17.93 -14.07
CA HIS A 325 3.62 -16.94 -14.93
C HIS A 325 5.13 -16.85 -14.70
N VAL A 326 5.58 -16.88 -13.44
CA VAL A 326 7.03 -16.87 -13.11
C VAL A 326 7.75 -18.04 -13.78
N ASP A 327 7.19 -19.24 -13.73
CA ASP A 327 7.78 -20.44 -14.33
C ASP A 327 7.81 -20.35 -15.87
N ILE A 328 6.74 -19.87 -16.50
CA ILE A 328 6.71 -19.67 -17.96
C ILE A 328 7.71 -18.59 -18.40
N LEU A 329 7.81 -17.48 -17.68
CA LEU A 329 8.76 -16.41 -17.99
C LEU A 329 10.22 -16.87 -17.80
N LYS A 330 10.48 -17.72 -16.81
CA LYS A 330 11.79 -18.38 -16.64
C LYS A 330 12.16 -19.25 -17.84
N LEU A 331 11.19 -20.03 -18.35
CA LEU A 331 11.39 -20.86 -19.55
C LEU A 331 11.49 -20.03 -20.83
N ALA A 332 10.75 -18.93 -20.94
CA ALA A 332 10.85 -18.02 -22.08
C ALA A 332 12.23 -17.34 -22.09
N LYS A 333 12.70 -16.85 -20.95
CA LYS A 333 14.04 -16.26 -20.80
C LYS A 333 15.15 -17.24 -21.17
N SER A 334 14.98 -18.56 -20.94
CA SER A 334 16.01 -19.53 -21.34
C SER A 334 16.10 -19.78 -22.86
N GLN A 335 15.17 -19.26 -23.66
CA GLN A 335 15.20 -19.36 -25.13
C GLN A 335 16.09 -18.30 -25.81
N GLY A 336 16.64 -17.35 -25.06
CA GLY A 336 17.49 -16.29 -25.60
C GLY A 336 18.10 -15.40 -24.51
N ASP A 337 18.58 -14.24 -24.91
CA ASP A 337 19.37 -13.37 -24.04
C ASP A 337 18.55 -12.19 -23.48
N TYR A 338 17.47 -11.84 -24.16
CA TYR A 338 16.62 -10.68 -23.84
C TYR A 338 15.14 -11.04 -23.99
N LEU A 339 14.35 -10.91 -22.93
CA LEU A 339 12.93 -11.25 -22.89
C LEU A 339 12.07 -9.99 -22.83
N ILE A 340 11.29 -9.78 -23.89
CA ILE A 340 10.22 -8.78 -23.97
C ILE A 340 8.90 -9.46 -23.64
N VAL A 341 8.17 -8.94 -22.66
CA VAL A 341 6.84 -9.43 -22.29
C VAL A 341 5.76 -8.48 -22.78
N GLY A 342 4.89 -8.95 -23.67
CA GLY A 342 3.72 -8.21 -24.14
C GLY A 342 2.56 -8.29 -23.18
N VAL A 343 2.03 -7.14 -22.76
CA VAL A 343 0.88 -7.05 -21.86
C VAL A 343 -0.30 -6.47 -22.61
N HIS A 344 -1.31 -7.29 -22.91
CA HIS A 344 -2.49 -6.85 -23.66
C HIS A 344 -3.33 -5.83 -22.88
N ASN A 345 -4.03 -4.95 -23.61
CA ASN A 345 -4.99 -4.00 -23.04
C ASN A 345 -6.12 -4.69 -22.26
N ASP A 346 -6.71 -3.99 -21.29
CA ASP A 346 -7.90 -4.44 -20.54
C ASP A 346 -9.07 -4.75 -21.48
N GLY A 347 -9.29 -3.94 -22.52
CA GLY A 347 -10.36 -4.18 -23.50
C GLY A 347 -10.16 -5.45 -24.32
N VAL A 348 -8.91 -5.75 -24.69
CA VAL A 348 -8.54 -6.97 -25.42
C VAL A 348 -8.73 -8.19 -24.52
N VAL A 349 -8.25 -8.12 -23.28
CA VAL A 349 -8.40 -9.22 -22.31
C VAL A 349 -9.88 -9.47 -22.01
N ASN A 350 -10.69 -8.43 -21.81
CA ASN A 350 -12.12 -8.57 -21.56
C ASN A 350 -12.87 -9.15 -22.76
N LYS A 351 -12.48 -8.81 -24.00
CA LYS A 351 -13.12 -9.35 -25.20
C LYS A 351 -12.98 -10.87 -25.29
N HIS A 352 -11.81 -11.42 -24.95
CA HIS A 352 -11.54 -12.86 -25.09
C HIS A 352 -11.95 -13.66 -23.84
N ARG A 353 -11.69 -13.15 -22.63
CA ARG A 353 -12.03 -13.85 -21.38
C ARG A 353 -13.44 -13.56 -20.88
N GLY A 354 -14.02 -12.44 -21.29
CA GLY A 354 -15.33 -11.99 -20.85
C GLY A 354 -15.37 -11.65 -19.36
N LEU A 355 -16.59 -11.74 -18.81
CA LEU A 355 -16.88 -11.48 -17.41
C LEU A 355 -16.34 -10.11 -16.96
N ASN A 356 -15.58 -10.10 -15.89
CA ASN A 356 -14.95 -8.91 -15.31
C ASN A 356 -13.44 -9.02 -15.32
N TYR A 357 -12.90 -9.85 -16.22
CA TYR A 357 -11.47 -9.88 -16.46
C TYR A 357 -11.05 -8.69 -17.32
N PRO A 358 -9.84 -8.15 -17.12
CA PRO A 358 -8.90 -8.53 -16.07
C PRO A 358 -9.29 -7.97 -14.68
N ILE A 359 -8.89 -8.66 -13.61
CA ILE A 359 -9.06 -8.22 -12.22
C ILE A 359 -8.11 -7.05 -11.89
N MET A 360 -6.88 -7.12 -12.41
CA MET A 360 -5.91 -6.03 -12.38
C MET A 360 -5.90 -5.26 -13.69
N ASN A 361 -5.87 -3.93 -13.63
CA ASN A 361 -5.81 -3.11 -14.83
C ASN A 361 -4.45 -3.22 -15.53
N LEU A 362 -4.35 -2.68 -16.75
CA LEU A 362 -3.13 -2.71 -17.57
C LEU A 362 -1.89 -2.27 -16.80
N HIS A 363 -1.95 -1.16 -16.07
CA HIS A 363 -0.79 -0.62 -15.39
C HIS A 363 -0.35 -1.44 -14.16
N GLU A 364 -1.31 -2.00 -13.41
CA GLU A 364 -1.03 -2.91 -12.29
C GLU A 364 -0.36 -4.20 -12.78
N ARG A 365 -0.82 -4.72 -13.93
CA ARG A 365 -0.23 -5.90 -14.59
C ARG A 365 1.18 -5.61 -15.11
N VAL A 366 1.39 -4.46 -15.76
CA VAL A 366 2.72 -4.02 -16.21
C VAL A 366 3.73 -3.99 -15.05
N LEU A 367 3.36 -3.41 -13.90
CA LEU A 367 4.27 -3.39 -12.75
C LEU A 367 4.53 -4.78 -12.17
N SER A 368 3.51 -5.65 -12.16
CA SER A 368 3.66 -7.02 -11.70
C SER A 368 4.63 -7.81 -12.59
N VAL A 369 4.54 -7.62 -13.91
CA VAL A 369 5.45 -8.24 -14.89
C VAL A 369 6.86 -7.65 -14.79
N LEU A 370 7.01 -6.32 -14.70
CA LEU A 370 8.32 -5.65 -14.53
C LEU A 370 9.04 -6.08 -13.24
N GLY A 371 8.29 -6.43 -12.19
CA GLY A 371 8.85 -6.91 -10.94
C GLY A 371 9.44 -8.33 -11.01
N CYS A 372 9.22 -9.07 -12.11
CA CYS A 372 9.75 -10.40 -12.32
C CYS A 372 11.23 -10.36 -12.77
N ARG A 373 12.08 -11.21 -12.17
CA ARG A 373 13.53 -11.25 -12.45
C ARG A 373 13.91 -11.76 -13.83
N TYR A 374 13.00 -12.44 -14.52
CA TYR A 374 13.26 -13.02 -15.83
C TYR A 374 12.92 -12.07 -16.98
N VAL A 375 12.35 -10.90 -16.67
CA VAL A 375 11.82 -9.95 -17.64
C VAL A 375 12.77 -8.77 -17.82
N ASP A 376 13.21 -8.55 -19.05
CA ASP A 376 14.08 -7.42 -19.40
C ASP A 376 13.30 -6.23 -19.97
N ASP A 377 12.17 -6.46 -20.62
CA ASP A 377 11.33 -5.37 -21.12
C ASP A 377 9.85 -5.73 -21.12
N VAL A 378 8.99 -4.71 -21.16
CA VAL A 378 7.54 -4.86 -21.26
C VAL A 378 6.99 -4.03 -22.40
N LEU A 379 6.37 -4.69 -23.37
CA LEU A 379 5.55 -4.03 -24.38
C LEU A 379 4.17 -3.74 -23.78
N ILE A 380 4.00 -2.49 -23.31
CA ILE A 380 2.74 -1.99 -22.76
C ILE A 380 1.72 -1.82 -23.89
N ASP A 381 0.50 -2.30 -23.67
CA ASP A 381 -0.57 -2.27 -24.67
C ASP A 381 -0.22 -3.08 -25.93
N ALA A 382 0.32 -4.29 -25.70
CA ALA A 382 0.69 -5.19 -26.78
C ALA A 382 -0.54 -5.56 -27.62
N PRO A 383 -0.45 -5.47 -28.97
CA PRO A 383 -1.54 -5.88 -29.84
C PRO A 383 -1.86 -7.36 -29.64
N TRP A 384 -3.08 -7.77 -29.99
CA TRP A 384 -3.43 -9.19 -30.00
C TRP A 384 -2.58 -9.92 -31.04
N GLU A 385 -2.70 -9.59 -32.33
CA GLU A 385 -1.95 -10.29 -33.37
C GLU A 385 -0.47 -9.86 -33.42
N ILE A 386 0.42 -10.85 -33.55
CA ILE A 386 1.84 -10.60 -33.80
C ILE A 386 2.03 -10.32 -35.28
N THR A 387 2.42 -9.09 -35.61
CA THR A 387 2.59 -8.65 -37.01
C THR A 387 4.05 -8.74 -37.48
N LYS A 388 4.27 -8.70 -38.80
CA LYS A 388 5.63 -8.70 -39.37
C LYS A 388 6.40 -7.43 -39.00
N GLU A 389 5.69 -6.31 -38.91
CA GLU A 389 6.21 -5.01 -38.50
C GLU A 389 6.70 -5.06 -37.06
N MET A 390 5.95 -5.73 -36.17
CA MET A 390 6.34 -5.93 -34.78
C MET A 390 7.58 -6.82 -34.66
N ILE A 391 7.63 -7.94 -35.40
CA ILE A 391 8.80 -8.84 -35.45
C ILE A 391 10.05 -8.06 -35.90
N ALA A 392 9.93 -7.23 -36.93
CA ALA A 392 11.04 -6.44 -37.45
C ALA A 392 11.46 -5.32 -36.48
N SER A 393 10.50 -4.57 -35.92
CA SER A 393 10.75 -3.41 -35.06
C SER A 393 11.39 -3.79 -33.73
N LEU A 394 10.92 -4.88 -33.12
CA LEU A 394 11.46 -5.41 -31.85
C LEU A 394 12.61 -6.40 -32.07
N ARG A 395 12.99 -6.67 -33.33
CA ARG A 395 14.05 -7.61 -33.73
C ARG A 395 13.86 -9.03 -33.15
N LEU A 396 12.62 -9.49 -33.10
CA LEU A 396 12.27 -10.76 -32.48
C LEU A 396 12.94 -11.93 -33.19
N LYS A 397 13.58 -12.80 -32.41
CA LYS A 397 14.22 -14.05 -32.87
C LYS A 397 13.48 -15.28 -32.43
N VAL A 398 12.71 -15.19 -31.35
CA VAL A 398 11.88 -16.27 -30.81
C VAL A 398 10.58 -15.68 -30.29
N VAL A 399 9.46 -16.32 -30.58
CA VAL A 399 8.16 -16.05 -29.96
C VAL A 399 7.77 -17.28 -29.18
N VAL A 400 7.60 -17.15 -27.87
CA VAL A 400 7.30 -18.24 -26.95
C VAL A 400 5.83 -18.20 -26.55
N HIS A 401 5.18 -19.36 -26.48
CA HIS A 401 3.85 -19.52 -25.89
C HIS A 401 3.83 -20.73 -24.95
N GLY A 402 3.08 -20.62 -23.85
CA GLY A 402 2.91 -21.73 -22.90
C GLY A 402 1.92 -22.78 -23.39
N SER A 403 2.17 -24.05 -23.08
CA SER A 403 1.30 -25.16 -23.52
C SER A 403 -0.07 -25.17 -22.83
N ARG A 404 -0.20 -24.53 -21.67
CA ARG A 404 -1.44 -24.47 -20.89
C ARG A 404 -2.19 -23.17 -21.14
N ARG A 405 -3.51 -23.28 -21.28
CA ARG A 405 -4.43 -22.17 -21.53
C ARG A 405 -5.62 -22.27 -20.61
N ASP A 406 -6.16 -21.13 -20.22
CA ASP A 406 -7.37 -21.02 -19.43
C ASP A 406 -8.61 -21.00 -20.35
N GLY A 407 -8.85 -22.12 -21.04
CA GLY A 407 -10.14 -22.56 -21.60
C GLY A 407 -10.94 -21.64 -22.54
N HIS A 408 -10.50 -20.42 -22.81
CA HIS A 408 -11.29 -19.37 -23.48
C HIS A 408 -10.83 -19.02 -24.90
N ASP A 409 -9.67 -19.51 -25.33
CA ASP A 409 -9.12 -19.16 -26.65
C ASP A 409 -9.62 -20.11 -27.74
N ASP A 410 -10.19 -19.56 -28.81
CA ASP A 410 -10.52 -20.30 -30.02
C ASP A 410 -9.22 -20.74 -30.72
N PRO A 411 -8.99 -22.06 -30.97
CA PRO A 411 -7.84 -22.53 -31.72
C PRO A 411 -7.63 -21.85 -33.07
N ALA A 412 -8.71 -21.42 -33.75
CA ALA A 412 -8.65 -20.69 -35.00
C ALA A 412 -8.08 -19.28 -34.82
N GLU A 413 -8.55 -18.54 -33.81
CA GLU A 413 -8.01 -17.22 -33.46
C GLU A 413 -6.53 -17.31 -33.07
N MET A 414 -6.14 -18.38 -32.38
CA MET A 414 -4.74 -18.60 -31.99
C MET A 414 -3.82 -18.96 -33.15
N ALA A 415 -4.35 -19.64 -34.16
CA ALA A 415 -3.61 -19.87 -35.41
C ALA A 415 -3.34 -18.54 -36.14
N VAL A 416 -4.28 -17.59 -36.08
CA VAL A 416 -4.12 -16.24 -36.64
C VAL A 416 -3.14 -15.40 -35.82
N HIS A 417 -3.29 -15.39 -34.49
CA HIS A 417 -2.45 -14.64 -33.54
C HIS A 417 -0.95 -14.84 -33.76
N TYR A 418 -0.52 -16.09 -33.88
CA TYR A 418 0.89 -16.47 -34.05
C TYR A 418 1.28 -16.70 -35.51
N LYS A 419 0.41 -16.39 -36.47
CA LYS A 419 0.64 -16.71 -37.89
C LYS A 419 1.96 -16.16 -38.41
N ALA A 420 2.26 -14.87 -38.17
CA ALA A 420 3.49 -14.25 -38.66
C ALA A 420 4.75 -14.89 -38.04
N ALA A 421 4.69 -15.27 -36.76
CA ALA A 421 5.79 -15.94 -36.07
C ALA A 421 6.01 -17.38 -36.57
N ARG A 422 4.93 -18.11 -36.86
CA ARG A 422 4.98 -19.46 -37.47
C ARG A 422 5.51 -19.40 -38.90
N ASP A 423 5.01 -18.47 -39.72
CA ASP A 423 5.47 -18.24 -41.09
C ASP A 423 6.97 -17.89 -41.13
N ALA A 424 7.47 -17.19 -40.11
CA ALA A 424 8.89 -16.85 -39.95
C ALA A 424 9.75 -17.96 -39.31
N GLY A 425 9.14 -19.06 -38.85
CA GLY A 425 9.86 -20.18 -38.22
C GLY A 425 10.44 -19.86 -36.84
N ILE A 426 9.93 -18.84 -36.14
CA ILE A 426 10.45 -18.38 -34.83
C ILE A 426 9.50 -18.70 -33.66
N TYR A 427 8.37 -19.35 -33.91
CA TYR A 427 7.42 -19.75 -32.87
C TYR A 427 7.89 -21.00 -32.13
N VAL A 428 7.86 -20.96 -30.79
CA VAL A 428 8.24 -22.05 -29.89
C VAL A 428 7.15 -22.21 -28.83
N GLU A 429 6.66 -23.43 -28.67
CA GLU A 429 5.74 -23.78 -27.58
C GLU A 429 6.54 -24.43 -26.43
N VAL A 430 6.36 -23.92 -25.21
CA VAL A 430 7.03 -24.43 -24.01
C VAL A 430 6.03 -25.08 -23.06
N PRO A 431 6.36 -26.23 -22.44
CA PRO A 431 5.46 -26.88 -21.50
C PRO A 431 5.32 -26.05 -20.22
N SER A 432 4.09 -25.69 -19.85
CA SER A 432 3.82 -24.97 -18.59
C SER A 432 4.04 -25.92 -17.39
N PRO A 433 5.00 -25.65 -16.48
CA PRO A 433 5.33 -26.59 -15.40
C PRO A 433 4.23 -26.73 -14.36
N ARG A 434 3.46 -25.67 -14.14
CA ARG A 434 2.36 -25.63 -13.16
C ARG A 434 1.02 -25.61 -13.85
N THR A 435 0.03 -26.15 -13.13
CA THR A 435 -1.36 -26.17 -13.56
C THR A 435 -2.15 -24.94 -13.16
N LEU A 436 -1.61 -24.13 -12.24
CA LEU A 436 -2.29 -22.97 -11.66
C LEU A 436 -2.65 -21.93 -12.72
N ASP A 437 -3.93 -21.58 -12.78
CA ASP A 437 -4.44 -20.42 -13.51
C ASP A 437 -5.28 -19.47 -12.62
N VAL A 438 -5.78 -18.39 -13.21
CA VAL A 438 -6.60 -17.40 -12.49
C VAL A 438 -7.94 -17.98 -12.05
N ASN A 439 -8.51 -18.92 -12.80
CA ASN A 439 -9.78 -19.56 -12.43
C ASN A 439 -9.59 -20.49 -11.22
N ASP A 440 -8.45 -21.17 -11.10
CA ASP A 440 -8.10 -21.95 -9.90
C ASP A 440 -8.03 -21.05 -8.66
N ILE A 441 -7.39 -19.88 -8.79
CA ILE A 441 -7.31 -18.90 -7.70
C ILE A 441 -8.71 -18.43 -7.31
N VAL A 442 -9.55 -18.08 -8.29
CA VAL A 442 -10.94 -17.66 -8.06
C VAL A 442 -11.77 -18.79 -7.43
N ALA A 443 -11.55 -20.04 -7.83
CA ALA A 443 -12.20 -21.21 -7.25
C ALA A 443 -11.82 -21.38 -5.77
N ARG A 444 -10.52 -21.34 -5.44
CA ARG A 444 -10.01 -21.41 -4.05
C ARG A 444 -10.59 -20.30 -3.16
N ILE A 445 -10.77 -19.10 -3.72
CA ILE A 445 -11.39 -17.97 -3.01
C ILE A 445 -12.90 -18.20 -2.84
N THR A 446 -13.57 -18.72 -3.86
CA THR A 446 -15.01 -18.98 -3.85
C THR A 446 -15.41 -20.11 -2.89
N GLU A 447 -14.63 -21.19 -2.83
CA GLU A 447 -14.82 -22.29 -1.87
C GLU A 447 -14.75 -21.81 -0.41
N ASN A 448 -14.04 -20.71 -0.18
CA ASN A 448 -13.83 -20.11 1.14
C ASN A 448 -14.55 -18.76 1.28
N ARG A 449 -15.57 -18.50 0.45
CA ARG A 449 -16.21 -17.19 0.27
C ARG A 449 -16.76 -16.59 1.57
N ASP A 450 -17.57 -17.34 2.32
CA ASP A 450 -18.19 -16.86 3.57
C ASP A 450 -17.15 -16.39 4.61
N ARG A 451 -15.97 -17.02 4.60
CA ARG A 451 -14.84 -16.66 5.46
C ARG A 451 -14.15 -15.39 4.97
N PHE A 452 -13.88 -15.31 3.67
CA PHE A 452 -13.24 -14.14 3.08
C PHE A 452 -14.12 -12.90 3.14
N GLU A 453 -15.45 -13.03 3.01
CA GLU A 453 -16.39 -11.93 3.18
C GLU A 453 -16.32 -11.35 4.61
N LYS A 454 -16.33 -12.19 5.66
CA LYS A 454 -16.17 -11.73 7.05
C LYS A 454 -14.84 -11.00 7.29
N LYS A 455 -13.73 -11.56 6.76
CA LYS A 455 -12.39 -10.95 6.87
C LYS A 455 -12.30 -9.64 6.09
N PHE A 456 -12.90 -9.59 4.90
CA PHE A 456 -12.92 -8.42 4.03
C PHE A 456 -13.63 -7.26 4.71
N VAL A 457 -14.81 -7.48 5.31
CA VAL A 457 -15.55 -6.44 6.05
C VAL A 457 -14.69 -5.88 7.19
N LYS A 458 -14.14 -6.75 8.06
CA LYS A 458 -13.29 -6.32 9.18
C LYS A 458 -12.07 -5.52 8.73
N LYS A 459 -11.41 -5.95 7.66
CA LYS A 459 -10.20 -5.28 7.17
C LYS A 459 -10.52 -3.99 6.40
N MET A 460 -11.68 -3.90 5.76
CA MET A 460 -12.17 -2.66 5.16
C MET A 460 -12.46 -1.59 6.22
N GLU A 461 -13.04 -1.98 7.36
CA GLU A 461 -13.25 -1.06 8.49
C GLU A 461 -11.93 -0.53 9.01
N ALA A 462 -10.95 -1.41 9.26
CA ALA A 462 -9.62 -1.02 9.70
C ALA A 462 -8.85 -0.17 8.67
N GLU A 463 -8.99 -0.46 7.37
CA GLU A 463 -8.36 0.33 6.31
C GLU A 463 -9.00 1.72 6.19
N LYS A 464 -10.32 1.81 6.35
CA LYS A 464 -11.03 3.09 6.41
C LYS A 464 -10.57 3.90 7.62
N GLU A 465 -10.51 3.29 8.81
CA GLU A 465 -10.00 3.93 10.03
C GLU A 465 -8.56 4.42 9.86
N TYR A 466 -7.67 3.60 9.28
CA TYR A 466 -6.28 3.99 8.99
C TYR A 466 -6.19 5.22 8.08
N TYR A 467 -6.95 5.24 6.98
CA TYR A 467 -6.94 6.38 6.07
C TYR A 467 -7.61 7.61 6.68
N ASP A 468 -8.73 7.43 7.39
CA ASP A 468 -9.41 8.49 8.11
C ASP A 468 -8.46 9.12 9.14
N ASP A 469 -7.72 8.33 9.92
CA ASP A 469 -6.70 8.82 10.86
C ASP A 469 -5.52 9.51 10.16
N ARG A 470 -4.96 8.89 9.11
CA ARG A 470 -3.81 9.44 8.38
C ARG A 470 -4.14 10.76 7.69
N TYR A 471 -5.35 10.91 7.16
CA TYR A 471 -5.79 12.15 6.51
C TYR A 471 -6.39 13.15 7.52
N ALA A 472 -7.07 12.71 8.57
CA ALA A 472 -7.54 13.59 9.65
C ALA A 472 -6.38 14.18 10.46
N ALA A 473 -5.31 13.43 10.71
CA ALA A 473 -4.09 13.95 11.33
C ALA A 473 -3.44 15.06 10.47
N LYS A 474 -3.44 14.90 9.15
CA LYS A 474 -2.98 15.94 8.21
C LYS A 474 -3.90 17.16 8.16
N GLU A 475 -5.20 17.00 8.40
CA GLU A 475 -6.13 18.14 8.52
C GLU A 475 -6.06 18.84 9.89
N GLN A 476 -5.83 18.10 10.97
CA GLN A 476 -5.61 18.67 12.31
C GLN A 476 -4.29 19.42 12.38
N ASP A 477 -3.22 18.93 11.74
CA ASP A 477 -1.97 19.69 11.60
C ASP A 477 -2.15 20.98 10.77
N LYS A 478 -3.09 21.00 9.82
CA LYS A 478 -3.47 22.21 9.08
C LYS A 478 -4.38 23.17 9.86
N LYS A 479 -5.23 22.66 10.76
CA LYS A 479 -6.12 23.48 11.62
C LYS A 479 -5.43 23.98 12.90
N THR A 480 -4.32 23.36 13.27
CA THR A 480 -3.49 23.74 14.43
C THR A 480 -2.23 24.49 14.01
N GLN A 481 -2.09 24.85 12.73
CA GLN A 481 -1.22 25.93 12.23
C GLN A 481 -2.03 27.22 12.10
#